data_AF-A0A519H542-F1
#
_entry.id   AF-A0A519H542-F1
#
_cell.length_a   1.000
_cell.length_b   1.000
_cell.length_c   1.000
_cell.angle_alpha   90.00
_cell.angle_beta   90.00
_cell.angle_gamma   90.00
#
_symmetry.space_group_name_H-M   'P 1'
#
loop_
_entity.id
_entity.type
_entity.pdbx_description
1 polymer ?
#
loop_
_entity_poly.entity_id
_entity_poly.type
_entity_poly.pdbx_seq_one_letter_code
_entity_poly.pdbx_strand_id
1 'polypeptide(L)'
;MNLRDIAVTVRELPGERYRWALLEGTGEQGQFASYALLKESNRSYDRYSTALAAGIAGMRLAFGPDGPRHGGTWAPETLPQELL
;
A
#
# COMPACT_ATOMS: atom_id res chain seq x y z
N MET A 1 13.76 -6.50 16.41
CA MET A 1 12.60 -6.45 15.49
C MET A 1 12.27 -4.98 15.29
N ASN A 2 12.44 -4.47 14.08
CA ASN A 2 12.16 -3.06 13.79
C ASN A 2 10.65 -2.86 13.61
N LEU A 3 10.11 -1.81 14.23
CA LEU A 3 8.73 -1.38 14.01
C LEU A 3 8.62 -0.87 12.58
N ARG A 4 7.54 -1.25 11.88
CA ARG A 4 7.27 -0.83 10.49
C ARG A 4 6.13 0.16 10.49
N ASP A 5 6.32 1.28 9.81
CA ASP A 5 5.30 2.30 9.58
C ASP A 5 4.74 2.14 8.16
N ILE A 6 3.48 1.72 8.04
CA ILE A 6 2.84 1.42 6.77
C ILE A 6 1.68 2.39 6.55
N ALA A 7 1.70 3.06 5.40
CA ALA A 7 0.62 3.93 4.96
C ALA A 7 -0.13 3.33 3.77
N VAL A 8 -1.46 3.44 3.79
CA VAL A 8 -2.31 3.27 2.61
C VAL A 8 -2.69 4.66 2.13
N THR A 9 -2.43 4.96 0.86
CA THR A 9 -2.82 6.22 0.25
C THR A 9 -3.56 5.99 -1.05
N VAL A 10 -4.29 7.01 -1.50
CA VAL A 10 -4.95 7.06 -2.80
C VAL A 10 -4.47 8.28 -3.55
N ARG A 11 -4.01 8.06 -4.78
CA ARG A 11 -3.58 9.10 -5.71
C ARG A 11 -4.64 9.29 -6.79
N GLU A 12 -4.96 10.55 -7.07
CA GLU A 12 -5.74 10.95 -8.24
C GLU A 12 -4.88 10.93 -9.50
N LEU A 13 -5.47 10.47 -10.59
CA LEU A 13 -4.88 10.33 -11.91
C LEU A 13 -5.67 11.18 -12.91
N PRO A 14 -5.09 11.48 -14.09
CA PRO A 14 -5.84 12.12 -15.16
C PRO A 14 -7.15 11.40 -15.48
N GLY A 15 -8.20 12.18 -15.78
CA GLY A 15 -9.52 11.66 -16.12
C GLY A 15 -10.37 11.21 -14.92
N GLU A 16 -10.20 11.83 -13.75
CA GLU A 16 -10.99 11.54 -12.53
C GLU A 16 -10.87 10.07 -12.09
N ARG A 17 -9.68 9.50 -12.30
CA ARG A 17 -9.36 8.12 -11.94
C ARG A 17 -8.52 8.10 -10.69
N TYR A 18 -8.59 7.01 -9.93
CA TYR A 18 -7.88 6.86 -8.66
C TYR A 18 -7.11 5.54 -8.62
N ARG A 19 -5.95 5.54 -7.97
CA ARG A 19 -5.17 4.33 -7.64
C ARG A 19 -4.80 4.35 -6.17
N TRP A 20 -4.72 3.18 -5.55
CA TRP A 20 -4.20 3.06 -4.20
C TRP A 20 -2.73 2.65 -4.24
N ALA A 21 -1.99 3.03 -3.20
CA ALA A 21 -0.62 2.61 -2.97
C ALA A 21 -0.39 2.28 -1.50
N LEU A 22 0.51 1.31 -1.27
CA LEU A 22 1.11 1.03 0.03
C LEU A 22 2.50 1.67 0.06
N LEU A 23 2.78 2.34 1.17
CA LEU A 23 4.05 2.99 1.41
C LEU A 23 4.65 2.52 2.74
N GLU A 24 5.98 2.56 2.84
CA GLU A 24 6.71 2.28 4.08
C GLU A 24 7.52 3.50 4.50
N GLY A 25 7.39 3.89 5.77
CA GLY A 25 8.17 4.98 6.34
C GLY A 25 9.66 4.67 6.27
N THR A 26 10.46 5.65 5.81
CA THR A 26 11.92 5.48 5.69
C THR A 26 12.65 5.60 7.03
N GLY A 27 11.93 5.93 8.11
CA GLY A 27 12.49 6.19 9.44
C GLY A 27 13.07 7.59 9.62
N GLU A 28 13.05 8.43 8.59
CA GLU A 28 13.43 9.83 8.68
C GLU A 28 12.45 10.61 9.55
N GLN A 29 12.96 11.40 10.51
CA GLN A 29 12.17 12.30 11.33
C GLN A 29 12.29 13.72 10.79
N GLY A 30 11.15 14.35 10.49
CA GLY A 30 11.08 15.71 9.95
C GLY A 30 9.65 16.21 9.89
N GLN A 31 9.46 17.46 9.43
CA GLN A 31 8.13 18.06 9.27
C GLN A 31 7.26 17.27 8.29
N PHE A 32 7.89 16.65 7.29
CA PHE A 32 7.26 15.71 6.38
C PHE A 32 7.88 14.34 6.63
N ALA A 33 7.05 13.37 7.02
CA ALA A 33 7.47 11.99 7.09
C ALA A 33 7.76 11.49 5.66
N SER A 34 8.93 10.90 5.48
CA SER A 34 9.36 10.32 4.21
C SER A 34 8.86 8.89 4.08
N TYR A 35 8.27 8.59 2.93
CA TYR A 35 7.69 7.28 2.63
C TYR A 35 8.22 6.75 1.30
N ALA A 36 8.65 5.50 1.28
CA ALA A 36 9.01 4.76 0.08
C ALA A 36 7.81 3.95 -0.46
N LEU A 37 7.67 3.89 -1.78
CA LEU A 37 6.61 3.08 -2.42
C LEU A 37 6.89 1.59 -2.24
N LEU A 38 5.94 0.88 -1.62
CA LEU A 38 5.97 -0.59 -1.56
C LEU A 38 5.19 -1.23 -2.71
N LYS A 39 3.96 -0.75 -2.94
CA LYS A 39 3.08 -1.29 -3.98
C LYS A 39 2.12 -0.21 -4.48
N GLU A 40 1.82 -0.24 -5.76
CA GLU A 40 0.72 0.51 -6.36
C GLU A 40 -0.27 -0.47 -7.00
N SER A 41 -1.56 -0.12 -7.02
CA SER A 41 -2.58 -0.88 -7.73
C SER A 41 -2.45 -0.71 -9.25
N ASN A 42 -2.41 -1.80 -10.02
CA ASN A 42 -2.42 -1.71 -11.49
C ASN A 42 -3.77 -1.23 -12.03
N ARG A 43 -4.85 -1.62 -11.34
CA ARG A 43 -6.21 -1.16 -11.63
C ARG A 43 -6.42 0.26 -11.13
N SER A 44 -7.02 1.10 -11.98
CA SER A 44 -7.60 2.37 -11.55
C SER A 44 -9.11 2.23 -11.24
N TYR A 45 -9.64 3.18 -10.47
CA TYR A 45 -11.01 3.21 -9.99
C TYR A 45 -11.66 4.56 -10.32
N ASP A 46 -12.98 4.56 -10.52
CA ASP A 46 -13.77 5.77 -10.79
C ASP A 46 -14.10 6.60 -9.54
N ARG A 47 -13.83 6.08 -8.35
CA ARG A 47 -14.16 6.74 -7.09
C ARG A 47 -13.02 6.59 -6.11
N TYR A 48 -12.67 7.70 -5.46
CA TYR A 48 -11.65 7.74 -4.43
C TYR A 48 -11.90 6.72 -3.31
N SER A 49 -13.14 6.66 -2.79
CA SER A 49 -13.52 5.76 -1.70
C SER A 49 -13.40 4.28 -2.07
N THR A 50 -13.72 3.93 -3.33
CA THR A 50 -13.55 2.56 -3.83
C THR A 50 -12.07 2.18 -3.93
N ALA A 51 -11.22 3.09 -4.40
CA ALA A 51 -9.77 2.88 -4.41
C ALA A 51 -9.23 2.69 -2.98
N LEU A 52 -9.69 3.50 -2.02
CA LEU A 52 -9.25 3.40 -0.63
C LEU A 52 -9.65 2.06 0.01
N ALA A 53 -10.90 1.64 -0.17
CA ALA A 53 -11.37 0.34 0.33
C ALA A 53 -10.56 -0.83 -0.26
N ALA A 54 -10.26 -0.77 -1.57
CA ALA A 54 -9.41 -1.74 -2.23
C ALA A 54 -7.96 -1.71 -1.69
N GLY A 55 -7.43 -0.53 -1.34
CA GLY A 55 -6.13 -0.37 -0.70
C GLY A 55 -6.07 -1.00 0.69
N ILE A 56 -7.10 -0.83 1.51
CA ILE A 56 -7.21 -1.50 2.82
C ILE A 56 -7.24 -3.03 2.65
N ALA A 57 -7.98 -3.53 1.66
CA ALA A 57 -7.97 -4.96 1.35
C ALA A 57 -6.57 -5.43 0.90
N GLY A 58 -5.88 -4.65 0.06
CA GLY A 58 -4.50 -4.92 -0.35
C GLY A 58 -3.53 -4.95 0.83
N MET A 59 -3.66 -4.03 1.78
CA MET A 59 -2.89 -4.01 3.03
C MET A 59 -3.10 -5.29 3.84
N ARG A 60 -4.36 -5.74 3.99
CA ARG A 60 -4.69 -6.98 4.71
C ARG A 60 -4.13 -8.22 4.03
N LEU A 61 -4.08 -8.25 2.70
CA LEU A 61 -3.44 -9.34 1.96
C LEU A 61 -1.92 -9.35 2.16
N ALA A 62 -1.28 -8.17 2.19
CA ALA A 62 0.17 -8.04 2.33
C ALA A 62 0.68 -8.33 3.76
N PHE A 63 -0.07 -7.93 4.79
CA PHE A 63 0.39 -7.95 6.18
C PHE A 63 -0.48 -8.79 7.12
N GLY A 64 -1.54 -9.40 6.60
CA GLY A 64 -2.51 -10.11 7.44
C GLY A 64 -3.36 -9.16 8.29
N PRO A 65 -4.26 -9.73 9.12
CA PRO A 65 -5.12 -8.94 10.01
C PRO A 65 -4.36 -8.31 11.19
N ASP A 66 -3.23 -8.91 11.60
CA ASP A 66 -2.45 -8.49 12.77
C ASP A 66 -1.32 -7.50 12.43
N GLY A 67 -1.25 -7.11 11.16
CA GLY A 67 -0.32 -6.11 10.66
C GLY A 67 1.13 -6.60 10.49
N PRO A 68 2.02 -5.68 10.09
CA PRO A 68 3.35 -6.02 9.55
C PRO A 68 4.33 -6.61 10.57
N ARG A 69 3.98 -6.64 11.86
CA ARG A 69 4.81 -7.16 12.97
C ARG A 69 4.82 -8.69 13.06
N HIS A 70 3.78 -9.38 12.56
CA HIS A 70 3.52 -10.78 12.85
C HIS A 70 3.77 -11.75 11.67
N GLY A 71 4.65 -11.38 10.72
CA GLY A 71 5.10 -12.29 9.66
C GLY A 71 4.63 -11.96 8.23
N GLY A 72 4.29 -10.71 7.93
CA GLY A 72 4.16 -10.24 6.55
C GLY A 72 5.53 -10.15 5.87
N THR A 73 6.08 -11.28 5.45
CA THR A 73 7.25 -11.32 4.55
C THR A 73 6.73 -11.07 3.14
N TRP A 74 6.71 -9.82 2.68
CA TRP A 74 6.47 -9.58 1.26
C TRP A 74 7.75 -9.93 0.51
N ALA A 75 7.77 -11.11 -0.10
CA ALA A 75 8.67 -11.47 -1.19
C ALA A 75 7.89 -11.25 -2.50
N PRO A 76 8.29 -10.31 -3.38
CA PRO A 76 7.60 -10.03 -4.65
C PRO A 76 7.42 -11.27 -5.54
N GLU A 77 8.29 -12.25 -5.36
CA GLU A 77 8.46 -13.41 -6.24
C GLU A 77 7.40 -14.51 -6.06
N THR A 78 6.54 -14.41 -5.03
CA THR A 78 5.61 -15.50 -4.67
C THR A 78 4.14 -15.22 -4.98
N LEU A 79 3.80 -14.09 -5.59
CA LEU A 79 2.42 -13.75 -5.93
C LEU A 79 2.08 -14.09 -7.40
N PRO A 80 0.87 -14.60 -7.69
CA PRO A 80 0.38 -14.77 -9.05
C PRO A 80 0.46 -13.45 -9.81
N GLN A 81 1.01 -13.47 -11.03
CA GLN A 81 1.20 -12.28 -11.87
C GLN A 81 -0.09 -11.51 -12.14
N GLU A 82 -1.25 -12.17 -12.01
CA GLU A 82 -2.56 -11.54 -12.21
C GLU A 82 -2.96 -10.56 -11.09
N LEU A 83 -2.19 -10.53 -9.99
CA LEU A 83 -2.33 -9.59 -8.87
C LEU A 83 -1.19 -8.54 -8.83
N LEU A 84 -0.28 -8.60 -9.81
CA LEU A 84 0.75 -7.63 -10.14
C LEU A 84 0.37 -6.85 -11.40
#